data_AF-A0AAV0Y7C4-F1
#
_entry.id   AF-A0AAV0Y7C4-F1
#
_cell.length_a   1.000
_cell.length_b   1.000
_cell.length_c   1.000
_cell.angle_alpha   90.00
_cell.angle_beta   90.00
_cell.angle_gamma   90.00
#
_symmetry.space_group_name_H-M   'P 1'
#
loop_
_entity.id
_entity.type
_entity.pdbx_description
1 polymer ?
#
loop_
_entity_poly.entity_id
_entity_poly.type
_entity_poly.pdbx_seq_one_letter_code
_entity_poly.pdbx_strand_id
1 'polypeptide(L)'
;MAILEFIVVALTLASVNTERVRNYRMCPNSDCLIYDMFIDPCPEALYNKACGWPRNSNTTVAFIYNPEFSAYSPKTQLYSETFLVDWPFLNIDTNACLYTNCPVQKDTEQYWLFNLFVPEYYETTYHIVKFVLTDTISNQQCCFTFDINII
;
A
#
# COMPACT_ATOMS: atom_id res chain seq x y z
N MET A 1 -36.34 -46.92 -13.46
CA MET A 1 -36.74 -45.59 -12.97
C MET A 1 -36.37 -45.50 -11.49
N ALA A 2 -35.28 -44.79 -11.18
CA ALA A 2 -35.04 -44.14 -9.90
C ALA A 2 -33.89 -43.17 -10.14
N ILE A 3 -34.14 -41.91 -9.82
CA ILE A 3 -33.50 -40.73 -10.38
C ILE A 3 -32.25 -40.40 -9.57
N LEU A 4 -31.23 -39.98 -10.31
CA LEU A 4 -29.95 -39.42 -9.89
C LEU A 4 -30.16 -38.20 -8.98
N GLU A 5 -29.55 -38.16 -7.81
CA GLU A 5 -29.40 -36.94 -7.00
C GLU A 5 -27.93 -36.87 -6.56
N PHE A 6 -27.05 -36.44 -7.48
CA PHE A 6 -25.69 -36.01 -7.14
C PHE A 6 -25.75 -34.51 -6.87
N ILE A 7 -25.78 -34.13 -5.59
CA ILE A 7 -25.65 -32.74 -5.16
C ILE A 7 -24.20 -32.31 -5.41
N VAL A 8 -23.95 -31.57 -6.49
CA VAL A 8 -22.67 -30.93 -6.76
C VAL A 8 -22.65 -29.58 -6.04
N VAL A 9 -22.00 -29.53 -4.88
CA VAL A 9 -21.69 -28.26 -4.21
C VAL A 9 -20.50 -27.63 -4.95
N ALA A 10 -20.79 -26.70 -5.85
CA ALA A 10 -19.77 -25.88 -6.49
C ALA A 10 -19.23 -24.86 -5.47
N LEU A 11 -18.08 -25.16 -4.86
CA LEU A 11 -17.27 -24.16 -4.16
C LEU A 11 -16.72 -23.18 -5.21
N THR A 12 -17.41 -22.08 -5.43
CA THR A 12 -16.83 -20.93 -6.14
C THR A 12 -15.80 -20.30 -5.22
N LEU A 13 -14.53 -20.70 -5.38
CA LEU A 13 -13.41 -19.93 -4.89
C LEU A 13 -13.46 -18.60 -5.66
N ALA A 14 -13.93 -17.53 -5.00
CA ALA A 14 -13.72 -16.19 -5.49
C ALA A 14 -12.21 -15.98 -5.54
N SER A 15 -11.62 -16.05 -6.74
CA SER A 15 -10.23 -15.68 -6.96
C SER A 15 -10.13 -14.18 -6.68
N VAL A 16 -9.62 -13.82 -5.50
CA VAL A 16 -9.16 -12.45 -5.26
C VAL A 16 -7.95 -12.27 -6.15
N ASN A 17 -8.15 -11.68 -7.33
CA ASN A 17 -7.07 -11.33 -8.23
C ASN A 17 -6.37 -10.12 -7.61
N THR A 18 -5.42 -10.38 -6.72
CA THR A 18 -4.54 -9.33 -6.23
C THR A 18 -3.49 -9.07 -7.32
N GLU A 19 -3.72 -8.01 -8.09
CA GLU A 19 -2.90 -7.64 -9.22
C GLU A 19 -1.72 -6.79 -8.78
N ARG A 20 -0.55 -7.01 -9.39
CA ARG A 20 0.67 -6.28 -9.03
C ARG A 20 0.61 -4.85 -9.58
N VAL A 21 0.73 -3.89 -8.68
CA VAL A 21 0.82 -2.46 -9.01
C VAL A 21 2.22 -2.16 -9.53
N ARG A 22 2.30 -1.61 -10.76
CA ARG A 22 3.58 -1.32 -11.44
C ARG A 22 3.84 0.18 -11.62
N ASN A 23 2.84 1.03 -11.42
CA ASN A 23 2.92 2.48 -11.60
C ASN A 23 3.41 3.20 -10.34
N TYR A 24 4.43 2.66 -9.67
CA TYR A 24 5.10 3.35 -8.56
C TYR A 24 6.45 3.91 -8.99
N ARG A 25 6.93 4.94 -8.29
CA ARG A 25 8.20 5.63 -8.58
C ARG A 25 8.96 5.90 -7.30
N MET A 26 10.27 5.62 -7.29
CA MET A 26 11.11 5.93 -6.13
C MET A 26 11.34 7.44 -6.01
N CYS A 27 11.39 7.95 -4.78
CA CYS A 27 11.80 9.33 -4.53
C CYS A 27 13.32 9.50 -4.76
N PRO A 28 13.82 10.71 -5.11
CA PRO A 28 15.24 10.94 -5.40
C PRO A 28 16.24 10.61 -4.28
N ASN A 29 15.79 10.53 -3.02
CA ASN A 29 16.61 10.25 -1.83
C ASN A 29 15.96 9.14 -0.99
N SER A 30 15.71 7.99 -1.59
CA SER A 30 15.15 6.83 -0.90
C SER A 30 16.26 5.82 -0.61
N ASP A 31 16.53 5.58 0.66
CA ASP A 31 17.44 4.58 1.21
C ASP A 31 16.76 3.19 1.27
N CYS A 32 16.06 2.79 0.20
CA CYS A 32 15.42 1.48 0.09
C CYS A 32 15.02 1.17 -1.36
N LEU A 33 14.70 -0.11 -1.60
CA LEU A 33 14.06 -0.59 -2.81
C LEU A 33 12.70 -1.21 -2.51
N ILE A 34 11.73 -1.03 -3.41
CA ILE A 34 10.37 -1.58 -3.31
C ILE A 34 10.18 -2.67 -4.36
N TYR A 35 9.56 -3.77 -3.94
CA TYR A 35 9.22 -4.94 -4.73
C TYR A 35 7.78 -5.36 -4.46
N ASP A 36 7.24 -6.14 -5.39
CA ASP A 36 5.94 -6.81 -5.28
C ASP A 36 4.84 -5.99 -4.58
N MET A 37 4.55 -4.80 -5.12
CA MET A 37 3.50 -3.93 -4.59
C MET A 37 2.12 -4.39 -5.05
N PHE A 38 1.19 -4.42 -4.12
CA PHE A 38 -0.19 -4.82 -4.29
C PHE A 38 -1.13 -3.85 -3.58
N ILE A 39 -2.27 -3.60 -4.20
CA ILE A 39 -3.38 -2.85 -3.63
C ILE A 39 -4.63 -3.71 -3.82
N ASP A 40 -5.39 -3.92 -2.75
CA ASP A 40 -6.60 -4.75 -2.78
C ASP A 40 -7.79 -4.02 -2.15
N PRO A 41 -8.89 -3.82 -2.89
CA PRO A 41 -9.10 -4.17 -4.30
C PRO A 41 -8.41 -3.21 -5.28
N CYS A 42 -7.88 -3.73 -6.39
CA CYS A 42 -7.40 -2.90 -7.52
C CYS A 42 -7.41 -3.68 -8.86
N PRO A 43 -8.58 -3.86 -9.49
CA PRO A 43 -8.68 -4.47 -10.83
C PRO A 43 -8.06 -3.60 -11.94
N GLU A 44 -7.77 -2.32 -11.66
CA GLU A 44 -7.13 -1.40 -12.60
C GLU A 44 -5.64 -1.73 -12.84
N ALA A 45 -5.01 -2.44 -11.91
CA ALA A 45 -3.59 -2.79 -12.00
C ALA A 45 -3.29 -3.72 -13.18
N LEU A 46 -4.23 -4.58 -13.61
CA LEU A 46 -4.14 -5.34 -14.86
C LEU A 46 -3.83 -4.47 -16.09
N TYR A 47 -4.29 -3.22 -16.07
CA TYR A 47 -4.15 -2.27 -17.17
C TYR A 47 -3.11 -1.17 -16.86
N ASN A 48 -2.32 -1.34 -15.80
CA ASN A 48 -1.36 -0.34 -15.29
C ASN A 48 -2.01 1.03 -15.05
N LYS A 49 -3.26 1.04 -14.58
CA LYS A 49 -3.99 2.27 -14.23
C LYS A 49 -3.99 2.47 -12.71
N ALA A 50 -4.17 3.72 -12.30
CA ALA A 50 -4.31 4.09 -10.90
C ALA A 50 -5.53 3.37 -10.27
N CYS A 51 -5.31 2.78 -9.10
CA CYS A 51 -6.33 2.01 -8.38
C CYS A 51 -7.48 2.89 -7.92
N GLY A 52 -8.71 2.39 -8.05
CA GLY A 52 -9.89 3.04 -7.46
C GLY A 52 -9.96 2.77 -5.96
N TRP A 53 -9.90 3.82 -5.14
CA TRP A 53 -10.00 3.73 -3.68
C TRP A 53 -11.37 4.24 -3.22
N PRO A 54 -12.31 3.35 -2.89
CA PRO A 54 -13.64 3.75 -2.49
C PRO A 54 -13.61 4.48 -1.14
N ARG A 55 -14.31 5.61 -1.07
CA ARG A 55 -14.58 6.28 0.20
C ARG A 55 -15.38 5.38 1.15
N ASN A 56 -15.23 5.65 2.43
CA ASN A 56 -15.87 4.95 3.53
C ASN A 56 -15.62 3.42 3.49
N SER A 57 -14.44 3.03 2.99
CA SER A 57 -14.02 1.64 2.87
C SER A 57 -12.54 1.50 3.19
N ASN A 58 -12.14 0.27 3.53
CA ASN A 58 -10.76 -0.12 3.69
C ASN A 58 -10.20 -0.62 2.36
N THR A 59 -8.97 -0.21 2.07
CA THR A 59 -8.15 -0.78 1.00
C THR A 59 -6.85 -1.28 1.61
N THR A 60 -6.44 -2.49 1.27
CA THR A 60 -5.18 -3.06 1.73
C THR A 60 -4.07 -2.66 0.78
N VAL A 61 -2.92 -2.26 1.32
CA VAL A 61 -1.71 -2.02 0.55
C VAL A 61 -0.61 -2.87 1.14
N ALA A 62 0.03 -3.66 0.28
CA ALA A 62 1.11 -4.56 0.66
C ALA A 62 2.28 -4.41 -0.30
N PHE A 63 3.50 -4.48 0.21
CA PHE A 63 4.70 -4.52 -0.62
C PHE A 63 5.86 -5.15 0.13
N ILE A 64 6.85 -5.61 -0.62
CA ILE A 64 8.14 -6.02 -0.08
C ILE A 64 9.09 -4.83 -0.22
N TYR A 65 9.90 -4.59 0.79
CA TYR A 65 10.95 -3.58 0.70
C TYR A 65 12.27 -4.10 1.25
N ASN A 66 13.36 -3.59 0.70
CA ASN A 66 14.72 -3.84 1.18
C ASN A 66 15.36 -2.50 1.55
N PRO A 67 15.52 -2.17 2.83
CA PRO A 67 16.04 -0.88 3.28
C PRO A 67 17.57 -0.89 3.33
N GLU A 68 18.19 0.26 3.04
CA GLU A 68 19.64 0.47 3.14
C GLU A 68 20.05 1.01 4.53
N PHE A 69 19.10 1.06 5.46
CA PHE A 69 19.23 1.55 6.83
C PHE A 69 18.60 0.60 7.85
N SER A 70 19.00 0.76 9.12
CA SER A 70 18.39 0.06 10.25
C SER A 70 17.67 1.05 11.15
N ALA A 71 16.50 0.67 11.67
CA ALA A 71 15.71 1.53 12.55
C ALA A 71 14.98 0.70 13.60
N TYR A 72 15.11 1.07 14.88
CA TYR A 72 14.43 0.37 15.98
C TYR A 72 12.97 0.79 16.14
N SER A 73 12.67 2.08 15.91
CA SER A 73 11.35 2.66 16.07
C SER A 73 11.05 3.64 14.92
N PRO A 74 11.02 3.16 13.67
CA PRO A 74 10.78 4.03 12.54
C PRO A 74 9.36 4.62 12.56
N LYS A 75 9.23 5.76 11.88
CA LYS A 75 7.96 6.46 11.70
C LYS A 75 7.50 6.35 10.26
N THR A 76 6.19 6.33 10.07
CA THR A 76 5.59 6.30 8.73
C THR A 76 4.57 7.42 8.56
N GLN A 77 4.41 7.88 7.31
CA GLN A 77 3.30 8.71 6.92
C GLN A 77 3.01 8.57 5.42
N LEU A 78 1.74 8.74 5.03
CA LEU A 78 1.37 8.96 3.63
C LEU A 78 1.02 10.41 3.40
N TYR A 79 1.36 10.89 2.21
CA TYR A 79 0.98 12.22 1.75
C TYR A 79 0.34 12.15 0.37
N SER A 80 -0.61 13.04 0.08
CA SER A 80 -0.98 13.40 -1.27
C SER A 80 0.02 14.45 -1.75
N GLU A 81 0.86 14.08 -2.70
CA GLU A 81 1.84 14.98 -3.31
C GLU A 81 1.10 16.08 -4.09
N THR A 82 1.50 17.34 -3.87
CA THR A 82 1.02 18.48 -4.65
C THR A 82 2.18 19.39 -5.02
N PHE A 83 1.97 20.31 -5.97
CA PHE A 83 3.02 21.25 -6.39
C PHE A 83 3.50 22.18 -5.27
N LEU A 84 2.64 22.48 -4.27
CA LEU A 84 2.94 23.44 -3.22
C LEU A 84 3.40 22.76 -1.93
N VAL A 85 2.53 21.93 -1.36
CA VAL A 85 2.75 21.28 -0.06
C VAL A 85 2.08 19.91 -0.08
N ASP A 86 2.83 18.89 0.32
CA ASP A 86 2.33 17.53 0.50
C ASP A 86 1.29 17.49 1.62
N TRP A 87 0.07 17.04 1.30
CA TRP A 87 -1.02 16.96 2.27
C TRP A 87 -1.03 15.60 2.96
N PRO A 88 -0.91 15.53 4.30
CA PRO A 88 -0.92 14.25 5.00
C PRO A 88 -2.26 13.54 4.83
N PHE A 89 -2.23 12.24 4.56
CA PHE A 89 -3.40 11.41 4.80
C PHE A 89 -3.65 11.35 6.31
N LEU A 90 -4.91 11.56 6.69
CA LEU A 90 -5.33 11.55 8.09
C LEU A 90 -5.61 10.11 8.53
N ASN A 91 -5.56 9.88 9.85
CA ASN A 91 -5.85 8.58 10.48
C ASN A 91 -4.87 7.44 10.15
N ILE A 92 -3.64 7.77 9.76
CA ILE A 92 -2.54 6.82 9.69
C ILE A 92 -1.80 6.85 11.03
N ASP A 93 -1.57 5.69 11.62
CA ASP A 93 -0.73 5.60 12.81
C ASP A 93 0.73 5.78 12.37
N THR A 94 1.41 6.75 12.96
CA THR A 94 2.80 7.03 12.59
C THR A 94 3.78 5.96 13.07
N ASN A 95 3.36 5.03 13.93
CA ASN A 95 4.19 3.90 14.37
C ASN A 95 4.31 2.85 13.27
N ALA A 96 5.42 2.88 12.53
CA ALA A 96 5.65 1.95 11.43
C ALA A 96 5.69 0.48 11.87
N CYS A 97 6.04 0.20 13.12
CA CYS A 97 6.07 -1.17 13.67
C CYS A 97 4.69 -1.84 13.75
N LEU A 98 3.61 -1.11 13.47
CA LEU A 98 2.27 -1.68 13.31
C LEU A 98 2.05 -2.32 11.93
N TYR A 99 2.90 -2.01 10.96
CA TYR A 99 2.73 -2.38 9.55
C TYR A 99 3.90 -3.20 8.99
N THR A 100 5.02 -3.24 9.71
CA THR A 100 6.20 -4.05 9.39
C THR A 100 6.86 -4.54 10.68
N ASN A 101 7.75 -5.52 10.56
CA ASN A 101 8.52 -6.03 11.68
C ASN A 101 9.59 -5.02 12.12
N CYS A 102 9.67 -4.78 13.43
CA CYS A 102 10.73 -3.98 14.04
C CYS A 102 11.68 -4.87 14.86
N PRO A 103 13.00 -4.58 14.85
CA PRO A 103 13.64 -3.48 14.14
C PRO A 103 13.66 -3.71 12.63
N VAL A 104 13.58 -2.60 11.88
CA VAL A 104 13.87 -2.60 10.45
C VAL A 104 15.37 -2.86 10.29
N GLN A 105 15.71 -3.89 9.53
CA GLN A 105 17.08 -4.35 9.34
C GLN A 105 17.58 -3.98 7.95
N LYS A 106 18.75 -3.31 7.92
CA LYS A 106 19.47 -3.00 6.69
C LYS A 106 19.71 -4.26 5.84
N ASP A 107 19.63 -4.09 4.52
CA ASP A 107 19.90 -5.07 3.48
C ASP A 107 19.07 -6.36 3.61
N THR A 108 17.94 -6.29 4.32
CA THR A 108 17.07 -7.44 4.61
C THR A 108 15.66 -7.17 4.08
N GLU A 109 15.16 -8.09 3.24
CA GLU A 109 13.79 -8.03 2.74
C GLU A 109 12.78 -8.09 3.90
N GLN A 110 11.83 -7.16 3.85
CA GLN A 110 10.78 -7.01 4.84
C GLN A 110 9.44 -6.78 4.15
N TYR A 111 8.38 -7.09 4.89
CA TYR A 111 7.02 -7.05 4.38
C TYR A 111 6.28 -5.90 5.04
N TRP A 112 5.69 -5.07 4.21
CA TRP A 112 4.80 -4.02 4.63
C TRP A 112 3.35 -4.45 4.37
N LEU A 113 2.49 -4.26 5.35
CA LEU A 113 1.05 -4.49 5.23
C LEU A 113 0.29 -3.46 6.05
N PHE A 114 -0.56 -2.68 5.39
CA PHE A 114 -1.49 -1.79 6.09
C PHE A 114 -2.84 -1.74 5.40
N ASN A 115 -3.87 -1.46 6.20
CA ASN A 115 -5.21 -1.18 5.72
C ASN A 115 -5.45 0.32 5.83
N LEU A 116 -5.68 0.96 4.69
CA LEU A 116 -6.03 2.36 4.67
C LEU A 116 -7.54 2.52 4.56
N PHE A 117 -8.11 3.18 5.54
CA PHE A 117 -9.47 3.68 5.46
C PHE A 117 -9.44 5.06 4.79
N VAL A 118 -10.27 5.26 3.75
CA VAL A 118 -10.46 6.57 3.12
C VAL A 118 -11.77 7.18 3.63
N PRO A 119 -11.74 8.20 4.49
CA PRO A 119 -12.95 8.86 4.98
C PRO A 119 -13.80 9.51 3.88
N GLU A 120 -15.09 9.70 4.16
CA GLU A 120 -16.06 10.27 3.22
C GLU A 120 -15.77 11.73 2.81
N TYR A 121 -15.05 12.49 3.62
CA TYR A 121 -14.74 13.90 3.34
C TYR A 121 -13.63 14.09 2.29
N TYR A 122 -12.92 13.03 1.88
CA TYR A 122 -11.96 13.14 0.78
C TYR A 122 -12.70 13.41 -0.54
N GLU A 123 -12.16 14.27 -1.39
CA GLU A 123 -12.78 14.56 -2.68
C GLU A 123 -12.55 13.40 -3.68
N THR A 124 -13.49 13.18 -4.60
CA THR A 124 -13.28 12.27 -5.73
C THR A 124 -12.25 12.87 -6.67
N THR A 125 -10.98 12.51 -6.50
CA THR A 125 -9.92 13.03 -7.38
C THR A 125 -8.73 12.08 -7.45
N TYR A 126 -7.87 12.37 -8.41
CA TYR A 126 -6.60 11.68 -8.61
C TYR A 126 -5.58 12.16 -7.59
N HIS A 127 -4.86 11.22 -6.98
CA HIS A 127 -3.77 11.52 -6.05
C HIS A 127 -2.51 10.77 -6.44
N ILE A 128 -1.37 11.45 -6.31
CA ILE A 128 -0.07 10.82 -6.21
C ILE A 128 0.19 10.63 -4.72
N VAL A 129 0.11 9.38 -4.26
CA VAL A 129 0.35 9.03 -2.86
C VAL A 129 1.84 8.83 -2.67
N LYS A 130 2.44 9.66 -1.82
CA LYS A 130 3.81 9.54 -1.37
C LYS A 130 3.87 8.79 -0.05
N PHE A 131 4.49 7.62 -0.07
CA PHE A 131 4.83 6.84 1.11
C PHE A 131 6.18 7.29 1.67
N VAL A 132 6.26 7.45 2.99
CA VAL A 132 7.50 7.76 3.69
C VAL A 132 7.63 6.89 4.93
N LEU A 133 8.72 6.13 5.03
CA LEU A 133 9.18 5.45 6.23
C LEU A 133 10.52 6.06 6.63
N THR A 134 10.67 6.59 7.84
CA THR A 134 11.87 7.30 8.27
C THR A 134 12.38 6.83 9.62
N ASP A 135 13.70 6.86 9.79
CA ASP A 135 14.34 6.77 11.09
C ASP A 135 14.63 8.17 11.64
N THR A 136 14.05 8.51 12.80
CA THR A 136 14.19 9.85 13.40
C THR A 136 15.58 10.12 13.98
N ILE A 137 16.44 9.10 14.09
CA ILE A 137 17.79 9.23 14.64
C ILE A 137 18.81 9.49 13.53
N SER A 138 18.82 8.67 12.48
CA SER A 138 19.74 8.78 11.35
C SER A 138 19.25 9.73 10.24
N ASN A 139 17.97 10.12 10.25
CA ASN A 139 17.29 10.84 9.16
C ASN A 139 17.29 10.11 7.81
N GLN A 140 17.59 8.80 7.79
CA GLN A 140 17.42 7.97 6.61
C GLN A 140 15.94 7.69 6.36
N GLN A 141 15.59 7.48 5.10
CA GLN A 141 14.19 7.27 4.72
C GLN A 141 14.01 6.33 3.53
N CYS A 142 12.92 5.57 3.54
CA CYS A 142 12.40 4.84 2.40
C CYS A 142 11.20 5.62 1.85
N CYS A 143 11.23 6.01 0.58
CA CYS A 143 10.23 6.87 -0.04
C CYS A 143 9.94 6.46 -1.48
N PHE A 144 8.65 6.30 -1.77
CA PHE A 144 8.15 6.09 -3.13
C PHE A 144 6.76 6.69 -3.30
N THR A 145 6.34 6.86 -4.53
CA THR A 145 5.02 7.35 -4.90
C THR A 145 4.27 6.35 -5.74
N PHE A 146 2.94 6.35 -5.64
CA PHE A 146 2.05 5.54 -6.48
C PHE A 146 0.74 6.29 -6.70
N ASP A 147 0.06 5.98 -7.80
CA ASP A 147 -1.13 6.73 -8.21
C ASP A 147 -2.42 6.02 -7.78
N ILE A 148 -3.38 6.80 -7.27
CA ILE A 148 -4.75 6.35 -6.95
C ILE A 148 -5.80 7.32 -7.48
N ASN A 149 -7.03 6.84 -7.62
CA ASN A 149 -8.22 7.67 -7.74
C ASN A 149 -9.12 7.41 -6.54
N ILE A 150 -9.40 8.41 -5.73
CA ILE A 150 -10.46 8.28 -4.71
C ILE A 150 -11.81 8.33 -5.42
N ILE A 151 -12.68 7.35 -5.16
CA ILE A 151 -14.00 7.19 -5.80
C ILE A 151 -15.16 7.17 -4.80
#